data_AF-A0A923I8W0-F1
#
_entry.id   AF-A0A923I8W0-F1
#
_cell.length_a   1.000
_cell.length_b   1.000
_cell.length_c   1.000
_cell.angle_alpha   90.00
_cell.angle_beta   90.00
_cell.angle_gamma   90.00
#
_symmetry.space_group_name_H-M   'P 1'
#
loop_
_entity.id
_entity.type
_entity.pdbx_description
1 polymer ?
#
loop_
_entity_poly.entity_id
_entity_poly.type
_entity_poly.pdbx_seq_one_letter_code
_entity_poly.pdbx_strand_id
1 'polypeptide(L)'
;MSTNAYHRLPAILTASLLTACVTTQDFSHLPPSERIQKAFAGYQNLGGNKAFAAAADGSWAAASGKTDQSQAIVSALSDCEKKASTPCTLIAVNQESTLKQITGFRQNSDLALTKLQIASGKPEYTEPQWFLAQAVNPRQPGEPMHYATPTSIKGVHTISTRDLIEKMKSRSLVLFDALGLNNQIGTLPHAYSLHGAELAFNGPEKNKNFESYMEKVIALYVPDKTQAIAVYCASAECWLSVNALIHLRNIGYSNLYWYRGGLATWKHYELPTVMPEANLIVLQP
;
A
#
# COMPACT_ATOMS: atom_id res chain seq x y z
N MET A 1 -8.96 74.28 48.84
CA MET A 1 -7.58 74.27 49.37
C MET A 1 -7.19 72.83 49.66
N SER A 2 -6.13 72.32 49.01
CA SER A 2 -5.30 71.13 49.34
C SER A 2 -5.99 69.76 49.60
N THR A 3 -5.47 68.58 49.25
CA THR A 3 -4.28 68.07 48.54
C THR A 3 -4.44 66.54 48.44
N ASN A 4 -3.91 65.95 47.38
CA ASN A 4 -3.32 64.60 47.23
C ASN A 4 -3.65 63.46 48.21
N ALA A 5 -3.98 62.30 47.64
CA ALA A 5 -3.39 61.02 48.06
C ALA A 5 -3.37 60.01 46.90
N TYR A 6 -2.17 59.58 46.51
CA TYR A 6 -1.90 58.49 45.58
C TYR A 6 -2.17 57.14 46.24
N HIS A 7 -2.87 56.22 45.58
CA HIS A 7 -2.74 54.79 45.85
C HIS A 7 -2.58 53.95 44.58
N ARG A 8 -1.60 53.06 44.64
CA ARG A 8 -1.08 52.19 43.58
C ARG A 8 -2.02 51.01 43.35
N LEU A 9 -2.11 50.60 42.08
CA LEU A 9 -2.83 49.43 41.54
C LEU A 9 -2.38 48.09 42.15
N PRO A 10 -3.29 47.09 42.20
CA PRO A 10 -2.91 45.69 42.15
C PRO A 10 -3.36 44.97 40.86
N ALA A 11 -2.43 44.14 40.36
CA ALA A 11 -2.55 42.83 39.69
C ALA A 11 -3.73 42.52 38.76
N ILE A 12 -3.41 42.05 37.53
CA ILE A 12 -4.00 40.82 36.96
C ILE A 12 -2.92 40.07 36.16
N LEU A 13 -2.44 38.93 36.68
CA LEU A 13 -1.77 37.90 35.88
C LEU A 13 -2.83 37.22 35.01
N THR A 14 -2.80 37.43 33.70
CA THR A 14 -3.60 36.63 32.76
C THR A 14 -2.88 35.32 32.49
N ALA A 15 -3.37 34.23 33.06
CA ALA A 15 -2.97 32.88 32.67
C ALA A 15 -3.55 32.58 31.27
N SER A 16 -2.71 32.64 30.24
CA SER A 16 -3.05 32.14 28.91
C SER A 16 -3.02 30.61 28.90
N LEU A 17 -4.20 29.99 28.89
CA LEU A 17 -4.37 28.58 28.57
C LEU A 17 -4.09 28.37 27.08
N LEU A 18 -2.85 27.99 26.74
CA LEU A 18 -2.54 27.36 25.47
C LEU A 18 -3.19 25.97 25.48
N THR A 19 -4.36 25.84 24.86
CA THR A 19 -4.93 24.53 24.54
C THR A 19 -4.04 23.91 23.46
N ALA A 20 -3.07 23.09 23.88
CA ALA A 20 -2.35 22.24 22.96
C ALA A 20 -3.38 21.33 22.27
N CYS A 21 -3.53 21.47 20.96
CA CYS A 21 -4.34 20.56 20.17
C CYS A 21 -3.63 19.21 20.15
N VAL A 22 -3.90 18.37 21.16
CA VAL A 22 -3.46 16.98 21.14
C VAL A 22 -4.24 16.32 20.01
N THR A 23 -3.58 16.09 18.87
CA THR A 23 -4.14 15.23 17.83
C THR A 23 -4.25 13.81 18.40
N THR A 24 -5.43 13.46 18.90
CA THR A 24 -5.77 12.10 19.29
C THR A 24 -5.76 11.23 18.03
N GLN A 25 -4.90 10.22 17.98
CA GLN A 25 -4.88 9.24 16.89
C GLN A 25 -6.19 8.43 16.90
N ASP A 26 -6.74 8.17 15.72
CA ASP A 26 -7.96 7.37 15.55
C ASP A 26 -7.62 5.89 15.37
N PHE A 27 -8.02 5.04 16.33
CA PHE A 27 -7.85 3.58 16.27
C PHE A 27 -9.19 2.85 16.19
N SER A 28 -10.22 3.46 15.58
CA SER A 28 -11.55 2.87 15.44
C SER A 28 -11.59 1.56 14.64
N HIS A 29 -10.57 1.27 13.84
CA HIS A 29 -10.39 -0.02 13.14
C HIS A 29 -9.74 -1.12 13.99
N LEU A 30 -9.36 -0.84 15.24
CA LEU A 30 -8.89 -1.87 16.16
C LEU A 30 -10.04 -2.86 16.45
N PRO A 31 -9.86 -4.18 16.23
CA PRO A 31 -10.92 -5.15 16.51
C PRO A 31 -11.42 -5.08 17.96
N PRO A 32 -12.74 -5.22 18.22
CA PRO A 32 -13.34 -5.10 19.54
C PRO A 32 -13.10 -6.34 20.42
N SER A 33 -11.83 -6.72 20.59
CA SER A 33 -11.38 -7.85 21.39
C SER A 33 -10.56 -7.33 22.57
N GLU A 34 -10.94 -7.68 23.80
CA GLU A 34 -10.23 -7.29 25.02
C GLU A 34 -8.75 -7.71 24.97
N ARG A 35 -8.49 -8.91 24.44
CA ARG A 35 -7.13 -9.43 24.22
C ARG A 35 -6.32 -8.52 23.28
N ILE A 36 -6.93 -8.05 22.20
CA ILE A 36 -6.29 -7.16 21.23
C ILE A 36 -6.08 -5.78 21.85
N GLN A 37 -7.07 -5.21 22.54
CA GLN A 37 -6.97 -3.90 23.18
C GLN A 37 -5.85 -3.86 24.23
N LYS A 38 -5.77 -4.89 25.07
CA LYS A 38 -4.68 -5.03 26.06
C LYS A 38 -3.32 -5.16 25.39
N ALA A 39 -3.21 -5.96 24.33
CA ALA A 39 -1.97 -6.11 23.58
C ALA A 39 -1.54 -4.81 22.90
N PHE A 40 -2.50 -4.07 22.34
CA PHE A 40 -2.28 -2.79 21.69
C PHE A 40 -1.80 -1.71 22.66
N ALA A 41 -2.37 -1.66 23.87
CA ALA A 41 -1.89 -0.79 24.94
C ALA A 41 -0.42 -1.09 25.32
N GLY A 42 -0.04 -2.37 25.35
CA GLY A 42 1.36 -2.78 25.53
C GLY A 42 2.26 -2.32 24.38
N TYR A 43 1.81 -2.50 23.14
CA TYR A 43 2.52 -2.07 21.92
C TYR A 43 2.86 -0.57 21.92
N GLN A 44 1.96 0.29 22.41
CA GLN A 44 2.18 1.73 22.45
C GLN A 44 3.43 2.14 23.25
N ASN A 45 3.83 1.32 24.22
CA ASN A 45 5.01 1.58 25.07
C ASN A 45 6.32 1.00 24.51
N LEU A 46 6.28 0.26 23.40
CA LEU A 46 7.48 -0.31 22.77
C LEU A 46 8.31 0.78 22.07
N GLY A 47 9.64 0.62 22.05
CA GLY A 47 10.58 1.51 21.36
C GLY A 47 11.04 0.99 20.00
N GLY A 48 11.78 1.84 19.27
CA GLY A 48 12.31 1.54 17.94
C GLY A 48 11.24 1.47 16.85
N ASN A 49 11.62 1.02 15.64
CA ASN A 49 10.62 0.79 14.59
C ASN A 49 9.74 -0.40 14.98
N LYS A 50 8.43 -0.18 14.96
CA LYS A 50 7.43 -1.12 15.46
C LYS A 50 6.14 -1.09 14.64
N ALA A 51 5.44 -2.20 14.61
CA ALA A 51 4.13 -2.30 13.95
C ALA A 51 3.21 -3.25 14.72
N PHE A 52 1.91 -3.04 14.59
CA PHE A 52 0.87 -3.87 15.18
C PHE A 52 -0.11 -4.32 14.11
N ALA A 53 -0.37 -5.62 14.04
CA ALA A 53 -1.34 -6.22 13.13
C ALA A 53 -2.35 -7.05 13.91
N ALA A 54 -3.60 -7.06 13.44
CA ALA A 54 -4.68 -7.80 14.05
C ALA A 54 -5.66 -8.34 13.01
N ALA A 55 -6.34 -9.42 13.36
CA ALA A 55 -7.37 -10.06 12.57
C ALA A 55 -8.72 -10.06 13.32
N ALA A 56 -9.80 -10.25 12.56
CA ALA A 56 -11.17 -10.22 13.10
C ALA A 56 -11.44 -11.36 14.11
N ASP A 57 -10.73 -12.49 13.97
CA ASP A 57 -10.84 -13.64 14.88
C ASP A 57 -10.14 -13.48 16.24
N GLY A 58 -9.59 -12.29 16.53
CA GLY A 58 -8.89 -12.00 17.77
C GLY A 58 -7.39 -12.29 17.75
N SER A 59 -6.86 -12.81 16.64
CA SER A 59 -5.41 -12.98 16.44
C SER A 59 -4.73 -11.64 16.25
N TRP A 60 -3.50 -11.55 16.74
CA TRP A 60 -2.69 -10.33 16.63
C TRP A 60 -1.20 -10.66 16.74
N ALA A 61 -0.38 -9.74 16.26
CA ALA A 61 1.05 -9.71 16.55
C ALA A 61 1.57 -8.26 16.57
N ALA A 62 2.67 -8.08 17.30
CA ALA A 62 3.40 -6.84 17.39
C ALA A 62 4.87 -7.12 17.12
N ALA A 63 5.51 -6.24 16.34
CA ALA A 63 6.95 -6.23 16.16
C ALA A 63 7.51 -4.91 16.70
N SER A 64 8.72 -4.92 17.26
CA SER A 64 9.40 -3.72 17.76
C SER A 64 10.91 -3.86 17.65
N GLY A 65 11.63 -2.74 17.75
CA GLY A 65 13.10 -2.72 17.67
C GLY A 65 13.65 -3.15 16.30
N LYS A 66 12.85 -3.03 15.23
CA LYS A 66 13.30 -3.37 13.87
C LYS A 66 14.17 -2.26 13.29
N THR A 67 14.98 -2.62 12.29
CA THR A 67 15.90 -1.68 11.63
C THR A 67 15.16 -0.55 10.92
N ASP A 68 14.00 -0.85 10.34
CA ASP A 68 13.16 0.12 9.62
C ASP A 68 11.67 -0.22 9.78
N GLN A 69 10.80 0.67 9.29
CA GLN A 69 9.35 0.51 9.34
C GLN A 69 8.86 -0.67 8.50
N SER A 70 9.44 -0.91 7.32
CA SER A 70 9.05 -2.01 6.42
C SER A 70 9.26 -3.36 7.10
N GLN A 71 10.40 -3.57 7.78
CA GLN A 71 10.66 -4.78 8.56
C GLN A 71 9.72 -4.95 9.74
N ALA A 72 9.33 -3.85 10.40
CA ALA A 72 8.32 -3.89 11.45
C ALA A 72 6.96 -4.35 10.91
N ILE A 73 6.52 -3.74 9.81
CA ILE A 73 5.25 -4.07 9.14
C ILE A 73 5.23 -5.55 8.72
N VAL A 74 6.25 -6.01 7.98
CA VAL A 74 6.33 -7.41 7.52
C VAL A 74 6.35 -8.39 8.69
N SER A 75 7.13 -8.09 9.75
CA SER A 75 7.19 -8.97 10.93
C SER A 75 5.85 -9.07 11.65
N ALA A 76 5.17 -7.93 11.88
CA ALA A 76 3.90 -7.92 12.58
C ALA A 76 2.79 -8.63 11.79
N LEU A 77 2.71 -8.42 10.48
CA LEU A 77 1.71 -9.09 9.65
C LEU A 77 1.99 -10.59 9.54
N SER A 78 3.22 -11.00 9.22
CA SER A 78 3.58 -12.42 9.11
C SER A 78 3.31 -13.17 10.41
N ASP A 79 3.68 -12.61 11.56
CA ASP A 79 3.46 -13.27 12.85
C ASP A 79 2.00 -13.29 13.30
N CYS A 80 1.18 -12.38 12.78
CA CYS A 80 -0.27 -12.41 12.96
C CYS A 80 -0.88 -13.50 12.08
N GLU A 81 -0.50 -13.56 10.81
CA GLU A 81 -1.02 -14.48 9.80
C GLU A 81 -0.74 -15.95 10.13
N LYS A 82 0.42 -16.27 10.72
CA LYS A 82 0.75 -17.61 11.23
C LYS A 82 -0.26 -18.16 12.25
N LYS A 83 -1.03 -17.28 12.90
CA LYS A 83 -1.96 -17.63 13.98
C LYS A 83 -3.42 -17.43 13.57
N ALA A 84 -3.67 -16.57 12.58
CA ALA A 84 -5.00 -16.12 12.22
C ALA A 84 -5.68 -17.05 11.21
N SER A 85 -6.97 -17.27 11.42
CA SER A 85 -7.89 -17.92 10.49
C SER A 85 -8.51 -16.94 9.49
N THR A 86 -8.51 -15.64 9.81
CA THR A 86 -8.92 -14.54 8.93
C THR A 86 -7.71 -13.65 8.58
N PRO A 87 -7.69 -12.96 7.42
CA PRO A 87 -6.58 -12.10 7.06
C PRO A 87 -6.28 -11.02 8.14
N CYS A 88 -5.00 -10.77 8.38
CA CYS A 88 -4.55 -9.73 9.29
C CYS A 88 -4.52 -8.38 8.57
N THR A 89 -4.83 -7.33 9.33
CA THR A 89 -4.76 -5.94 8.87
C THR A 89 -3.76 -5.18 9.74
N LEU A 90 -3.07 -4.22 9.12
CA LEU A 90 -2.14 -3.35 9.82
C LEU A 90 -2.93 -2.27 10.57
N ILE A 91 -2.74 -2.20 11.89
CA ILE A 91 -3.46 -1.27 12.75
C ILE A 91 -2.65 -0.01 13.03
N ALA A 92 -1.35 -0.18 13.27
CA ALA A 92 -0.46 0.92 13.62
C ALA A 92 0.97 0.66 13.17
N VAL A 93 1.66 1.74 12.83
CA VAL A 93 3.10 1.78 12.58
C VAL A 93 3.69 2.87 13.45
N ASN A 94 4.69 2.52 14.24
CA ASN A 94 5.24 3.37 15.30
C ASN A 94 4.15 3.93 16.23
N GLN A 95 3.98 5.25 16.28
CA GLN A 95 2.98 5.91 17.12
C GLN A 95 1.76 6.36 16.31
N GLU A 96 1.65 5.94 15.05
CA GLU A 96 0.63 6.42 14.13
C GLU A 96 -0.38 5.33 13.78
N SER A 97 -1.65 5.74 13.72
CA SER A 97 -2.71 4.91 13.19
C SER A 97 -2.62 4.80 11.67
N THR A 98 -2.80 3.58 11.15
CA THR A 98 -2.92 3.38 9.70
C THR A 98 -4.15 4.08 9.12
N LEU A 99 -5.27 4.20 9.85
CA LEU A 99 -6.43 4.98 9.35
C LEU A 99 -6.08 6.42 9.02
N LYS A 100 -5.26 7.06 9.85
CA LYS A 100 -4.79 8.43 9.61
C LYS A 100 -3.93 8.48 8.35
N GLN A 101 -3.02 7.51 8.19
CA GLN A 101 -2.14 7.40 7.02
C GLN A 101 -2.95 7.16 5.73
N ILE A 102 -3.87 6.21 5.75
CA ILE A 102 -4.81 5.92 4.66
C ILE A 102 -5.62 7.16 4.29
N THR A 103 -6.13 7.91 5.28
CA THR A 103 -6.93 9.12 5.02
C THR A 103 -6.11 10.20 4.33
N GLY A 104 -4.88 10.46 4.82
CA GLY A 104 -3.97 11.40 4.17
C GLY A 104 -3.56 10.95 2.76
N PHE A 105 -3.29 9.65 2.58
CA PHE A 105 -3.01 9.06 1.27
C PHE A 105 -4.17 9.28 0.29
N ARG A 106 -5.42 9.01 0.70
CA ARG A 106 -6.61 9.22 -0.13
C ARG A 106 -6.78 10.67 -0.54
N GLN A 107 -6.66 11.61 0.39
CA GLN A 107 -6.75 13.05 0.11
C GLN A 107 -5.67 13.51 -0.89
N ASN A 108 -4.42 13.12 -0.67
CA ASN A 108 -3.32 13.44 -1.59
C ASN A 108 -3.53 12.81 -2.96
N SER A 109 -4.08 11.59 -3.00
CA SER A 109 -4.40 10.89 -4.24
C SER A 109 -5.52 11.60 -5.01
N ASP A 110 -6.57 12.06 -4.34
CA ASP A 110 -7.64 12.84 -4.96
C ASP A 110 -7.09 14.14 -5.57
N LEU A 111 -6.24 14.86 -4.84
CA LEU A 111 -5.56 16.06 -5.36
C LEU A 111 -4.68 15.74 -6.57
N ALA A 112 -3.92 14.64 -6.54
CA ALA A 112 -3.09 14.22 -7.66
C ALA A 112 -3.94 13.81 -8.89
N LEU A 113 -5.09 13.16 -8.70
CA LEU A 113 -6.02 12.82 -9.79
C LEU A 113 -6.49 14.06 -10.57
N THR A 114 -6.74 15.18 -9.90
CA THR A 114 -7.16 16.43 -10.58
C THR A 114 -6.11 16.98 -11.54
N LYS A 115 -4.83 16.60 -11.34
CA LYS A 115 -3.69 17.04 -12.13
C LYS A 115 -3.27 16.01 -13.18
N LEU A 116 -3.94 14.85 -13.27
CA LEU A 116 -3.57 13.82 -14.23
C LEU A 116 -3.90 14.24 -15.66
N GLN A 117 -2.89 14.70 -16.37
CA GLN A 117 -2.97 14.98 -17.79
C GLN A 117 -1.58 14.82 -18.40
N ILE A 118 -1.54 14.18 -19.56
CA ILE A 118 -0.32 14.16 -20.38
C ILE A 118 -0.24 15.51 -21.09
N ALA A 119 0.91 16.19 -20.99
CA ALA A 119 1.12 17.45 -21.68
C ALA A 119 0.94 17.29 -23.20
N SER A 120 0.27 18.26 -23.83
CA SER A 120 0.11 18.26 -25.29
C SER A 120 1.46 18.22 -25.98
N GLY A 121 1.59 17.38 -27.02
CA GLY A 121 2.84 17.19 -27.76
C GLY A 121 3.93 16.41 -27.03
N LYS A 122 3.68 15.90 -25.80
CA LYS A 122 4.63 15.02 -25.12
C LYS A 122 4.86 13.75 -25.95
N PRO A 123 6.10 13.40 -26.30
CA PRO A 123 6.38 12.21 -27.09
C PRO A 123 5.91 10.93 -26.40
N GLU A 124 5.42 9.99 -27.20
CA GLU A 124 5.06 8.66 -26.70
C GLU A 124 6.30 7.95 -26.15
N TYR A 125 6.12 7.26 -25.03
CA TYR A 125 7.16 6.43 -24.45
C TYR A 125 7.20 5.07 -25.15
N THR A 126 8.30 4.77 -25.84
CA THR A 126 8.51 3.47 -26.47
C THR A 126 9.13 2.51 -25.46
N GLU A 127 8.35 1.54 -25.00
CA GLU A 127 8.87 0.49 -24.14
C GLU A 127 9.75 -0.50 -24.93
N PRO A 128 10.86 -1.03 -24.34
CA PRO A 128 11.71 -1.98 -25.03
C PRO A 128 10.98 -3.26 -25.43
N GLN A 129 11.35 -3.80 -26.59
CA GLN A 129 10.84 -5.05 -27.16
C GLN A 129 11.96 -6.08 -27.20
N TRP A 130 11.88 -7.10 -26.35
CA TRP A 130 12.89 -8.17 -26.27
C TRP A 130 12.48 -9.46 -27.00
N PHE A 131 11.35 -9.44 -27.72
CA PHE A 131 10.83 -10.57 -28.52
C PHE A 131 10.72 -11.89 -27.75
N LEU A 132 10.43 -11.81 -26.44
CA LEU A 132 10.21 -12.97 -25.58
C LEU A 132 8.81 -13.57 -25.80
N ALA A 133 8.70 -14.88 -25.59
CA ALA A 133 7.41 -15.56 -25.57
C ALA A 133 6.50 -15.01 -24.47
N GLN A 134 5.19 -15.06 -24.70
CA GLN A 134 4.19 -14.63 -23.73
C GLN A 134 4.40 -15.27 -22.36
N ALA A 135 4.33 -14.48 -21.28
CA ALA A 135 4.43 -15.03 -19.93
C ALA A 135 3.18 -15.85 -19.59
N VAL A 136 3.39 -17.09 -19.17
CA VAL A 136 2.33 -18.01 -18.72
C VAL A 136 2.49 -18.33 -17.24
N ASN A 137 3.72 -18.50 -16.76
CA ASN A 137 4.03 -18.87 -15.38
C ASN A 137 4.83 -17.77 -14.68
N PRO A 138 4.74 -17.67 -13.34
CA PRO A 138 5.58 -16.76 -12.57
C PRO A 138 7.06 -17.07 -12.77
N ARG A 139 7.88 -16.02 -12.75
CA ARG A 139 9.33 -16.12 -12.63
C ARG A 139 9.68 -16.81 -11.31
N GLN A 140 10.60 -17.76 -11.34
CA GLN A 140 10.89 -18.68 -10.23
C GLN A 140 11.77 -18.03 -9.14
N PRO A 141 11.76 -18.59 -7.91
CA PRO A 141 12.66 -18.16 -6.85
C PRO A 141 14.12 -18.15 -7.27
N GLY A 142 14.84 -17.08 -6.89
CA GLY A 142 16.27 -16.92 -7.18
C GLY A 142 16.58 -16.34 -8.56
N GLU A 143 15.58 -16.22 -9.45
CA GLU A 143 15.75 -15.52 -10.72
C GLU A 143 15.68 -14.00 -10.51
N PRO A 144 16.43 -13.18 -11.27
CA PRO A 144 16.45 -11.73 -11.07
C PRO A 144 15.11 -11.10 -11.48
N MET A 145 14.50 -10.31 -10.59
CA MET A 145 13.20 -9.67 -10.86
C MET A 145 13.30 -8.38 -11.68
N HIS A 146 14.52 -7.85 -11.86
CA HIS A 146 14.82 -6.79 -12.81
C HIS A 146 15.51 -7.39 -14.04
N TYR A 147 14.70 -7.69 -15.07
CA TYR A 147 15.12 -8.42 -16.27
C TYR A 147 14.14 -8.14 -17.42
N ALA A 148 14.54 -8.41 -18.66
CA ALA A 148 13.66 -8.33 -19.82
C ALA A 148 12.33 -9.07 -19.59
N THR A 149 11.21 -8.38 -19.83
CA THR A 149 9.85 -8.95 -19.74
C THR A 149 9.24 -9.13 -21.13
N PRO A 150 8.35 -10.11 -21.35
CA PRO A 150 7.62 -10.16 -22.61
C PRO A 150 6.70 -8.95 -22.78
N THR A 151 6.12 -8.81 -23.96
CA THR A 151 5.19 -7.71 -24.25
C THR A 151 3.72 -8.11 -24.05
N SER A 152 3.48 -9.37 -23.69
CA SER A 152 2.17 -9.89 -23.30
C SER A 152 2.27 -10.95 -22.20
N ILE A 153 1.20 -11.05 -21.42
CA ILE A 153 0.98 -12.09 -20.41
C ILE A 153 -0.31 -12.80 -20.79
N LYS A 154 -0.34 -14.13 -20.73
CA LYS A 154 -1.52 -14.91 -21.14
C LYS A 154 -2.73 -14.52 -20.29
N GLY A 155 -3.82 -14.11 -20.93
CA GLY A 155 -5.08 -13.73 -20.25
C GLY A 155 -5.05 -12.37 -19.55
N VAL A 156 -4.09 -11.50 -19.88
CA VAL A 156 -3.96 -10.16 -19.31
C VAL A 156 -3.77 -9.16 -20.46
N HIS A 157 -4.46 -8.03 -20.40
CA HIS A 157 -4.34 -6.96 -21.37
C HIS A 157 -3.21 -6.01 -21.00
N THR A 158 -2.41 -5.54 -21.95
CA THR A 158 -1.52 -4.39 -21.69
C THR A 158 -2.35 -3.11 -21.74
N ILE A 159 -2.05 -2.13 -20.89
CA ILE A 159 -2.74 -0.83 -20.86
C ILE A 159 -1.76 0.33 -21.09
N SER A 160 -2.15 1.30 -21.92
CA SER A 160 -1.37 2.52 -22.14
C SER A 160 -1.49 3.48 -20.96
N THR A 161 -0.56 4.45 -20.84
CA THR A 161 -0.67 5.49 -19.80
C THR A 161 -1.95 6.32 -19.97
N ARG A 162 -2.35 6.60 -21.21
CA ARG A 162 -3.57 7.38 -21.50
C ARG A 162 -4.81 6.63 -21.03
N ASP A 163 -4.95 5.37 -21.40
CA ASP A 163 -6.11 4.56 -21.01
C ASP A 163 -6.14 4.31 -19.50
N LEU A 164 -4.96 4.15 -18.88
CA LEU A 164 -4.86 4.03 -17.42
C LEU A 164 -5.37 5.30 -16.73
N ILE A 165 -4.96 6.50 -17.18
CA ILE A 165 -5.46 7.77 -16.64
C ILE A 165 -6.99 7.87 -16.76
N GLU A 166 -7.56 7.50 -17.91
CA GLU A 166 -9.01 7.56 -18.11
C GLU A 166 -9.75 6.61 -17.17
N LYS A 167 -9.26 5.38 -17.01
CA LYS A 167 -9.84 4.41 -16.06
C LYS A 167 -9.65 4.83 -14.59
N MET A 168 -8.53 5.47 -14.24
CA MET A 168 -8.31 6.03 -12.90
C MET A 168 -9.27 7.19 -12.60
N LYS A 169 -9.45 8.13 -13.54
CA LYS A 169 -10.37 9.27 -13.38
C LYS A 169 -11.82 8.84 -13.27
N SER A 170 -12.24 7.88 -14.09
CA SER A 170 -13.59 7.31 -14.05
C SER A 170 -13.80 6.30 -12.92
N ARG A 171 -12.77 6.00 -12.12
CA ARG A 171 -12.79 5.00 -11.05
C ARG A 171 -13.24 3.62 -11.53
N SER A 172 -12.96 3.29 -12.79
CA SER A 172 -13.44 2.06 -13.43
C SER A 172 -12.48 0.88 -13.23
N LEU A 173 -11.42 1.02 -12.44
CA LEU A 173 -10.48 -0.05 -12.10
C LEU A 173 -9.91 0.10 -10.69
N VAL A 174 -9.38 -0.98 -10.15
CA VAL A 174 -8.53 -1.01 -8.96
C VAL A 174 -7.08 -1.10 -9.39
N LEU A 175 -6.21 -0.27 -8.82
CA LEU A 175 -4.80 -0.18 -9.18
C LEU A 175 -3.92 -0.77 -8.08
N PHE A 176 -3.01 -1.67 -8.44
CA PHE A 176 -1.99 -2.23 -7.54
C PHE A 176 -0.58 -1.83 -7.92
N ASP A 177 0.21 -1.43 -6.92
CA ASP A 177 1.64 -1.19 -7.00
C ASP A 177 2.41 -2.41 -6.50
N ALA A 178 2.96 -3.20 -7.43
CA ALA A 178 3.70 -4.43 -7.12
C ALA A 178 5.11 -4.18 -6.55
N LEU A 179 5.56 -2.92 -6.44
CA LEU A 179 6.79 -2.63 -5.69
C LEU A 179 6.58 -2.82 -4.18
N GLY A 180 5.34 -2.82 -3.71
CA GLY A 180 5.01 -3.10 -2.32
C GLY A 180 5.68 -2.11 -1.37
N LEU A 181 6.19 -2.63 -0.25
CA LEU A 181 6.92 -1.88 0.77
C LEU A 181 8.32 -1.43 0.35
N ASN A 182 8.81 -1.86 -0.82
CA ASN A 182 10.10 -1.41 -1.36
C ASN A 182 9.99 -0.04 -2.03
N ASN A 183 8.77 0.40 -2.36
CA ASN A 183 8.56 1.75 -2.88
C ASN A 183 8.44 2.74 -1.72
N GLN A 184 9.42 3.63 -1.59
CA GLN A 184 9.39 4.75 -0.64
C GLN A 184 9.47 6.11 -1.32
N ILE A 185 9.50 6.13 -2.66
CA ILE A 185 9.77 7.35 -3.44
C ILE A 185 8.52 7.92 -4.12
N GLY A 186 7.46 7.12 -4.28
CA GLY A 186 6.19 7.58 -4.80
C GLY A 186 5.43 6.51 -5.56
N THR A 187 4.13 6.45 -5.36
CA THR A 187 3.18 5.53 -6.00
C THR A 187 2.17 6.31 -6.84
N LEU A 188 1.46 5.62 -7.72
CA LEU A 188 0.37 6.22 -8.49
C LEU A 188 -0.80 6.56 -7.56
N PRO A 189 -1.54 7.67 -7.83
CA PRO A 189 -2.70 8.04 -7.03
C PRO A 189 -3.70 6.89 -6.87
N HIS A 190 -4.16 6.64 -5.63
CA HIS A 190 -5.10 5.55 -5.28
C HIS A 190 -4.59 4.13 -5.54
N ALA A 191 -3.30 3.92 -5.82
CA ALA A 191 -2.75 2.58 -5.92
C ALA A 191 -2.66 1.91 -4.54
N TYR A 192 -3.12 0.67 -4.44
CA TYR A 192 -2.88 -0.18 -3.28
C TYR A 192 -1.48 -0.80 -3.41
N SER A 193 -0.64 -0.62 -2.39
CA SER A 193 0.63 -1.33 -2.29
C SER A 193 0.36 -2.83 -2.20
N LEU A 194 0.91 -3.62 -3.13
CA LEU A 194 0.72 -5.07 -3.25
C LEU A 194 2.06 -5.77 -3.00
N HIS A 195 2.43 -5.91 -1.73
CA HIS A 195 3.70 -6.51 -1.33
C HIS A 195 3.59 -8.04 -1.21
N GLY A 196 4.58 -8.77 -1.70
CA GLY A 196 4.68 -10.24 -1.58
C GLY A 196 3.93 -11.00 -2.68
N ALA A 197 3.08 -10.35 -3.48
CA ALA A 197 2.40 -10.98 -4.62
C ALA A 197 3.36 -11.38 -5.76
N GLU A 198 4.60 -10.92 -5.72
CA GLU A 198 5.66 -11.34 -6.64
C GLU A 198 6.19 -12.75 -6.35
N LEU A 199 5.92 -13.31 -5.17
CA LEU A 199 6.53 -14.54 -4.71
C LEU A 199 6.05 -15.73 -5.53
N ALA A 200 7.01 -16.52 -6.00
CA ALA A 200 6.76 -17.83 -6.60
C ALA A 200 7.42 -18.90 -5.72
N PHE A 201 7.08 -20.17 -5.93
CA PHE A 201 7.62 -21.28 -5.16
C PHE A 201 7.97 -22.48 -6.03
N ASN A 202 9.04 -23.18 -5.63
CA ASN A 202 9.39 -24.46 -6.20
C ASN A 202 8.32 -25.50 -5.79
N GLY A 203 7.45 -25.84 -6.74
CA GLY A 203 6.41 -26.85 -6.59
C GLY A 203 4.99 -26.28 -6.76
N PRO A 204 4.13 -26.93 -7.57
CA PRO A 204 2.79 -26.41 -7.87
C PRO A 204 1.88 -26.31 -6.65
N GLU A 205 2.01 -27.22 -5.68
CA GLU A 205 1.22 -27.19 -4.44
C GLU A 205 1.51 -25.95 -3.58
N LYS A 206 2.79 -25.56 -3.47
CA LYS A 206 3.18 -24.36 -2.71
C LYS A 206 2.62 -23.08 -3.36
N ASN A 207 2.69 -22.98 -4.69
CA ASN A 207 2.07 -21.88 -5.41
C ASN A 207 0.56 -21.85 -5.20
N LYS A 208 -0.12 -23.01 -5.24
CA LYS A 208 -1.56 -23.08 -4.99
C LYS A 208 -1.96 -22.66 -3.57
N ASN A 209 -1.17 -23.04 -2.56
CA ASN A 209 -1.41 -22.65 -1.17
C ASN A 209 -1.20 -21.14 -0.98
N PHE A 210 -0.16 -20.59 -1.58
CA PHE A 210 0.08 -19.16 -1.62
C PHE A 210 -1.06 -18.41 -2.33
N GLU A 211 -1.50 -18.89 -3.50
CA GLU A 211 -2.61 -18.33 -4.26
C GLU A 211 -3.93 -18.34 -3.49
N SER A 212 -4.23 -19.43 -2.76
CA SER A 212 -5.40 -19.50 -1.87
C SER A 212 -5.35 -18.46 -0.75
N TYR A 213 -4.18 -18.20 -0.19
CA TYR A 213 -4.00 -17.14 0.80
C TYR A 213 -4.14 -15.75 0.16
N MET A 214 -3.46 -15.52 -0.97
CA MET A 214 -3.55 -14.29 -1.74
C MET A 214 -5.00 -13.95 -2.11
N GLU A 215 -5.80 -14.94 -2.51
CA GLU A 215 -7.22 -14.76 -2.79
C GLU A 215 -7.98 -14.14 -1.60
N LYS A 216 -7.76 -14.64 -0.38
CA LYS A 216 -8.40 -14.11 0.84
C LYS A 216 -8.01 -12.66 1.09
N VAL A 217 -6.74 -12.31 0.88
CA VAL A 217 -6.24 -10.94 1.10
C VAL A 217 -6.78 -9.99 0.03
N ILE A 218 -6.70 -10.36 -1.26
CA ILE A 218 -7.20 -9.52 -2.36
C ILE A 218 -8.71 -9.31 -2.24
N ALA A 219 -9.47 -10.34 -1.82
CA ALA A 219 -10.92 -10.25 -1.66
C ALA A 219 -11.38 -9.23 -0.61
N LEU A 220 -10.51 -8.80 0.32
CA LEU A 220 -10.82 -7.68 1.23
C LEU A 220 -10.98 -6.35 0.49
N TYR A 221 -10.34 -6.21 -0.67
CA TYR A 221 -10.30 -4.98 -1.46
C TYR A 221 -11.08 -5.12 -2.77
N VAL A 222 -11.07 -6.31 -3.37
CA VAL A 222 -11.66 -6.61 -4.68
C VAL A 222 -12.43 -7.93 -4.62
N PRO A 223 -13.58 -8.01 -3.93
CA PRO A 223 -14.32 -9.27 -3.78
C PRO A 223 -14.92 -9.79 -5.11
N ASP A 224 -15.18 -8.90 -6.07
CA ASP A 224 -15.67 -9.25 -7.40
C ASP A 224 -14.51 -9.60 -8.35
N LYS A 225 -14.43 -10.86 -8.78
CA LYS A 225 -13.38 -11.35 -9.70
C LYS A 225 -13.48 -10.82 -11.13
N THR A 226 -14.56 -10.12 -11.46
CA THR A 226 -14.76 -9.46 -12.77
C THR A 226 -14.38 -7.97 -12.74
N GLN A 227 -14.17 -7.40 -11.56
CA GLN A 227 -13.68 -6.03 -11.39
C GLN A 227 -12.38 -5.84 -12.15
N ALA A 228 -12.30 -4.75 -12.92
CA ALA A 228 -11.07 -4.39 -13.63
C ALA A 228 -9.96 -4.10 -12.61
N ILE A 229 -8.82 -4.76 -12.79
CA ILE A 229 -7.62 -4.58 -11.98
C ILE A 229 -6.46 -4.22 -12.92
N ALA A 230 -5.73 -3.15 -12.60
CA ALA A 230 -4.43 -2.88 -13.20
C ALA A 230 -3.31 -3.10 -12.18
N VAL A 231 -2.19 -3.67 -12.64
CA VAL A 231 -0.99 -3.84 -11.83
C VAL A 231 0.20 -3.24 -12.56
N TYR A 232 1.06 -2.55 -11.82
CA TYR A 232 2.29 -1.95 -12.33
C TYR A 232 3.47 -2.17 -11.38
N CYS A 233 4.68 -1.88 -11.86
CA CYS A 233 5.91 -1.89 -11.06
C CYS A 233 6.85 -0.73 -11.49
N ALA A 234 8.16 -0.81 -11.25
CA ALA A 234 9.12 0.24 -11.57
C ALA A 234 9.23 0.56 -13.07
N SER A 235 9.33 -0.46 -13.92
CA SER A 235 9.58 -0.30 -15.36
C SER A 235 9.20 -1.55 -16.15
N ALA A 236 9.36 -1.47 -17.48
CA ALA A 236 9.21 -2.59 -18.40
C ALA A 236 10.14 -3.79 -18.09
N GLU A 237 11.16 -3.63 -17.25
CA GLU A 237 12.06 -4.71 -16.83
C GLU A 237 11.67 -5.32 -15.48
N CYS A 238 10.54 -4.92 -14.89
CA CYS A 238 10.13 -5.41 -13.59
C CYS A 238 9.16 -6.60 -13.66
N TRP A 239 9.64 -7.76 -13.21
CA TRP A 239 8.85 -8.99 -13.11
C TRP A 239 7.89 -9.06 -11.92
N LEU A 240 7.98 -8.16 -10.93
CA LEU A 240 7.08 -8.17 -9.75
C LEU A 240 5.60 -8.07 -10.19
N SER A 241 5.29 -7.14 -11.09
CA SER A 241 3.94 -6.98 -11.65
C SER A 241 3.49 -8.17 -12.50
N VAL A 242 4.43 -8.80 -13.23
CA VAL A 242 4.15 -9.97 -14.07
C VAL A 242 3.74 -11.16 -13.20
N ASN A 243 4.50 -11.45 -12.14
CA ASN A 243 4.19 -12.52 -11.20
C ASN A 243 2.84 -12.28 -10.51
N ALA A 244 2.62 -11.07 -9.98
CA ALA A 244 1.36 -10.71 -9.33
C ALA A 244 0.15 -10.89 -10.25
N LEU A 245 0.24 -10.47 -11.52
CA LEU A 245 -0.83 -10.64 -12.50
C LEU A 245 -1.10 -12.10 -12.85
N ILE A 246 -0.05 -12.94 -12.91
CA ILE A 246 -0.20 -14.37 -13.15
C ILE A 246 -0.93 -15.04 -11.98
N HIS A 247 -0.59 -14.69 -10.74
CA HIS A 247 -1.31 -15.19 -9.56
C HIS A 247 -2.77 -14.73 -9.54
N LEU A 248 -3.03 -13.43 -9.78
CA LEU A 248 -4.40 -12.89 -9.88
C LEU A 248 -5.24 -13.64 -10.93
N ARG A 249 -4.65 -13.94 -12.09
CA ARG A 249 -5.30 -14.74 -13.12
C ARG A 249 -5.57 -16.17 -12.65
N ASN A 250 -4.60 -16.81 -12.01
CA ASN A 250 -4.72 -18.19 -11.54
C ASN A 250 -5.80 -18.35 -10.46
N ILE A 251 -5.97 -17.36 -9.57
CA ILE A 251 -7.06 -17.33 -8.58
C ILE A 251 -8.41 -16.91 -9.16
N GLY A 252 -8.46 -16.57 -10.46
CA GLY A 252 -9.70 -16.39 -11.22
C GLY A 252 -10.12 -14.96 -11.50
N TYR A 253 -9.29 -13.94 -11.23
CA TYR A 253 -9.56 -12.59 -11.74
C TYR A 253 -9.42 -12.57 -13.25
N SER A 254 -10.41 -12.00 -13.93
CA SER A 254 -10.56 -12.14 -15.39
C SER A 254 -10.33 -10.84 -16.17
N ASN A 255 -10.50 -9.68 -15.52
CA ASN A 255 -10.38 -8.37 -16.16
C ASN A 255 -9.07 -7.68 -15.73
N LEU A 256 -7.95 -8.22 -16.22
CA LEU A 256 -6.62 -7.85 -15.77
C LEU A 256 -5.89 -6.97 -16.79
N TYR A 257 -5.25 -5.92 -16.28
CA TYR A 257 -4.44 -4.98 -17.04
C TYR A 257 -3.01 -4.92 -16.50
N TRP A 258 -2.03 -4.93 -17.41
CA TRP A 258 -0.63 -4.72 -17.10
C TRP A 258 -0.17 -3.36 -17.61
N TYR A 259 0.17 -2.47 -16.67
CA TYR A 259 0.82 -1.21 -17.00
C TYR A 259 2.34 -1.42 -16.97
N ARG A 260 2.85 -2.02 -18.06
CA ARG A 260 4.21 -2.54 -18.20
C ARG A 260 5.29 -1.49 -17.96
N GLY A 261 5.15 -0.30 -18.54
CA GLY A 261 6.09 0.80 -18.42
C GLY A 261 6.26 1.35 -17.00
N GLY A 262 5.30 1.10 -16.11
CA GLY A 262 5.44 1.35 -14.69
C GLY A 262 5.70 2.82 -14.31
N LEU A 263 6.39 3.01 -13.18
CA LEU A 263 6.80 4.35 -12.72
C LEU A 263 7.74 5.05 -13.69
N ALA A 264 8.57 4.33 -14.44
CA ALA A 264 9.49 4.92 -15.42
C ALA A 264 8.70 5.67 -16.51
N THR A 265 7.70 5.03 -17.10
CA THR A 265 6.81 5.66 -18.09
C THR A 265 5.93 6.74 -17.47
N TRP A 266 5.44 6.53 -16.24
CA TRP A 266 4.68 7.55 -15.52
C TRP A 266 5.48 8.85 -15.32
N LYS A 267 6.74 8.72 -14.91
CA LYS A 267 7.68 9.83 -14.72
C LYS A 267 8.09 10.48 -16.04
N HIS A 268 8.25 9.71 -17.12
CA HIS A 268 8.47 10.26 -18.46
C HIS A 268 7.39 11.27 -18.82
N TYR A 269 6.11 10.96 -18.52
CA TYR A 269 4.99 11.87 -18.73
C TYR A 269 4.83 12.96 -17.65
N GLU A 270 5.74 13.06 -16.69
CA GLU A 270 5.74 14.05 -15.60
C GLU A 270 4.44 14.04 -14.77
N LEU A 271 3.83 12.86 -14.66
CA LEU A 271 2.58 12.69 -13.94
C LEU A 271 2.83 12.67 -12.42
N PRO A 272 1.91 13.24 -11.61
CA PRO A 272 2.07 13.29 -10.17
C PRO A 272 2.08 11.88 -9.55
N THR A 273 2.92 11.72 -8.53
CA THR A 273 2.90 10.58 -7.60
C THR A 273 2.48 11.08 -6.21
N VAL A 274 2.11 10.14 -5.35
CA VAL A 274 1.87 10.38 -3.93
C VAL A 274 2.74 9.46 -3.10
N MET A 275 2.94 9.76 -1.81
CA MET A 275 3.67 8.84 -0.94
C MET A 275 2.89 7.53 -0.78
N PRO A 276 3.52 6.36 -0.95
CA PRO A 276 2.86 5.08 -0.78
C PRO A 276 2.45 4.85 0.66
N GLU A 277 1.46 3.98 0.81
CA GLU A 277 0.93 3.58 2.10
C GLU A 277 0.80 2.05 2.17
N ALA A 278 0.94 1.49 3.37
CA ALA A 278 1.08 0.05 3.60
C ALA A 278 -0.27 -0.68 3.59
N ASN A 279 -0.88 -0.66 2.41
CA ASN A 279 -2.05 -1.36 1.86
C ASN A 279 -2.24 -2.84 2.20
N LEU A 280 -1.63 -3.61 1.31
CA LEU A 280 -2.07 -4.95 1.00
C LEU A 280 -0.79 -5.78 0.92
N ILE A 281 -0.61 -6.60 1.93
CA ILE A 281 0.59 -7.35 2.16
C ILE A 281 0.18 -8.81 2.14
N VAL A 282 0.71 -9.54 1.16
CA VAL A 282 0.45 -10.95 0.94
C VAL A 282 1.72 -11.69 1.34
N LEU A 283 1.80 -12.11 2.60
CA LEU A 283 2.94 -12.91 3.07
C LEU A 283 2.56 -14.38 3.07
N GLN A 284 3.57 -15.24 3.24
CA GLN A 284 3.31 -16.64 3.49
C GLN A 284 2.80 -16.83 4.92
N PRO A 285 1.81 -17.70 5.16
CA PRO A 285 1.64 -18.33 6.46
C PRO A 285 2.83 -19.24 6.80
#